data_AF-A0A950Y707-F1
#
_entry.id   AF-A0A950Y707-F1
#
_cell.length_a   1.000
_cell.length_b   1.000
_cell.length_c   1.000
_cell.angle_alpha   90.00
_cell.angle_beta   90.00
_cell.angle_gamma   90.00
#
_symmetry.space_group_name_H-M   'P 1'
#
loop_
_entity.id
_entity.type
_entity.pdbx_description
1 polymer ?
#
loop_
_entity_poly.entity_id
_entity_poly.type
_entity_poly.pdbx_seq_one_letter_code
_entity_poly.pdbx_strand_id
1 'polypeptide(L)'
;MKLSNTLRSAVALVCAYVLIMPQIDARTKQGDKFLKLGAKAESEHKYDQALAYYDQAVDTDHDEPSYIMADQRMRVKVADIRIAEGRRLQHEQKLDEALLAFQRAFLADPSSEIALQEVRQTTAMLRERAAAPAGTPILTPAEKARQEMEQRINSLEGP
;
A
#
# COMPACT_ATOMS: atom_id res chain seq x y z
N MET A 1 -63.56 22.12 12.01
CA MET A 1 -63.05 20.73 11.94
C MET A 1 -62.31 20.37 10.66
N LYS A 2 -62.72 20.82 9.45
CA LYS A 2 -62.05 20.43 8.18
C LYS A 2 -60.60 20.95 8.04
N LEU A 3 -60.31 22.19 8.48
CA LEU A 3 -58.96 22.77 8.40
C LEU A 3 -57.91 22.05 9.28
N SER A 4 -58.31 21.53 10.44
CA SER A 4 -57.41 20.78 11.34
C SER A 4 -57.00 19.44 10.74
N ASN A 5 -57.88 18.80 9.97
CA ASN A 5 -57.59 17.51 9.35
C ASN A 5 -56.70 17.66 8.12
N THR A 6 -56.92 18.71 7.31
CA THR A 6 -56.06 19.01 6.16
C THR A 6 -54.64 19.41 6.58
N LEU A 7 -54.50 20.11 7.72
CA LEU A 7 -53.19 20.46 8.26
C LEU A 7 -52.44 19.22 8.78
N ARG A 8 -53.15 18.32 9.47
CA ARG A 8 -52.58 17.04 9.94
C ARG A 8 -52.15 16.13 8.80
N SER A 9 -52.95 16.03 7.73
CA SER A 9 -52.58 15.24 6.55
C SER A 9 -51.42 15.85 5.77
N ALA A 10 -51.33 17.19 5.69
CA ALA A 10 -50.21 17.86 5.05
C ALA A 10 -48.90 17.63 5.82
N VAL A 11 -48.93 17.74 7.15
CA VAL A 11 -47.77 17.44 8.01
C VAL A 11 -47.34 15.97 7.88
N ALA A 12 -48.29 15.04 7.84
CA ALA A 12 -47.99 13.60 7.66
C ALA A 12 -47.33 13.31 6.30
N LEU A 13 -47.77 13.97 5.21
CA LEU A 13 -47.15 13.84 3.90
C LEU A 13 -45.73 14.42 3.83
N VAL A 14 -45.48 15.54 4.50
CA VAL A 14 -44.12 16.13 4.60
C VAL A 14 -43.20 15.24 5.41
N CYS A 15 -43.65 14.68 6.55
CA CYS A 15 -42.86 13.74 7.34
C CYS A 15 -42.56 12.44 6.58
N ALA A 16 -43.54 11.92 5.83
CA ALA A 16 -43.33 10.75 4.98
C ALA A 16 -42.31 11.05 3.86
N TYR A 17 -42.35 12.24 3.27
CA TYR A 17 -41.41 12.66 2.23
C TYR A 17 -39.97 12.79 2.74
N VAL A 18 -39.78 13.30 3.97
CA VAL A 18 -38.46 13.38 4.62
C VAL A 18 -37.87 12.00 4.94
N LEU A 19 -38.71 10.99 5.23
CA LEU A 19 -38.26 9.63 5.50
C LEU A 19 -37.85 8.85 4.23
N ILE A 20 -38.29 9.30 3.05
CA ILE A 20 -37.97 8.69 1.75
C ILE A 20 -36.76 9.39 1.09
N MET A 21 -36.34 10.54 1.63
CA MET A 21 -35.13 11.23 1.17
C MET A 21 -33.89 10.37 1.46
N PRO A 22 -33.08 10.06 0.43
CA PRO A 22 -31.88 9.27 0.64
C PRO A 22 -30.89 10.11 1.47
N GLN A 23 -30.31 9.48 2.50
CA GLN A 23 -29.37 10.09 3.45
C GLN A 23 -27.99 10.27 2.80
N ILE A 24 -27.83 11.12 1.78
CA ILE A 24 -26.62 11.14 0.93
C ILE A 24 -25.53 12.15 1.38
N ASP A 25 -25.85 13.19 2.17
CA ASP A 25 -24.99 14.40 2.16
C ASP A 25 -23.93 14.57 3.27
N ALA A 26 -23.76 13.61 4.19
CA ALA A 26 -22.83 13.77 5.33
C ALA A 26 -21.50 13.02 5.19
N ARG A 27 -21.49 11.81 4.58
CA ARG A 27 -20.27 10.97 4.51
C ARG A 27 -19.25 11.48 3.50
N THR A 28 -19.70 11.96 2.35
CA THR A 28 -18.87 12.48 1.25
C THR A 28 -18.02 13.69 1.65
N LYS A 29 -18.57 14.59 2.48
CA LYS A 29 -17.82 15.79 2.93
C LYS A 29 -16.57 15.46 3.75
N GLN A 30 -16.59 14.36 4.50
CA GLN A 30 -15.44 13.92 5.28
C GLN A 30 -14.41 13.19 4.42
N GLY A 31 -14.86 12.30 3.54
CA GLY A 31 -13.99 11.63 2.56
C GLY A 31 -13.25 12.62 1.67
N ASP A 32 -13.94 13.64 1.16
CA ASP A 32 -13.34 14.71 0.33
C ASP A 32 -12.25 15.49 1.07
N LYS A 33 -12.42 15.67 2.38
CA LYS A 33 -11.40 16.32 3.21
C LYS A 33 -10.16 15.44 3.29
N PHE A 34 -10.31 14.14 3.54
CA PHE A 34 -9.19 13.20 3.59
C PHE A 34 -8.51 13.05 2.22
N LEU A 35 -9.28 13.02 1.13
CA LEU A 35 -8.74 13.02 -0.24
C LEU A 35 -7.86 14.25 -0.50
N LYS A 36 -8.30 15.45 -0.08
CA LYS A 36 -7.50 16.69 -0.20
C LYS A 36 -6.25 16.66 0.69
N LEU A 37 -6.35 16.13 1.91
CA LEU A 37 -5.21 15.98 2.81
C LEU A 37 -4.18 14.99 2.26
N GLY A 38 -4.63 13.87 1.69
CA GLY A 38 -3.80 12.90 1.01
C GLY A 38 -3.08 13.52 -0.18
N ALA A 39 -3.79 14.26 -1.03
CA ALA A 39 -3.19 14.95 -2.17
C ALA A 39 -2.14 15.99 -1.76
N LYS A 40 -2.38 16.70 -0.65
CA LYS A 40 -1.40 17.63 -0.08
C LYS A 40 -0.18 16.90 0.47
N ALA A 41 -0.37 15.78 1.19
CA ALA A 41 0.75 14.99 1.70
C ALA A 41 1.57 14.37 0.56
N GLU A 42 0.91 13.91 -0.51
CA GLU A 42 1.55 13.38 -1.72
C GLU A 42 2.41 14.44 -2.41
N SER A 43 1.92 15.67 -2.56
CA SER A 43 2.70 16.78 -3.14
C SER A 43 3.88 17.22 -2.27
N GLU A 44 3.82 16.96 -0.97
CA GLU A 44 4.93 17.14 -0.02
C GLU A 44 5.84 15.91 0.09
N HIS A 45 5.66 14.88 -0.76
CA HIS A 45 6.39 13.61 -0.75
C HIS A 45 6.26 12.79 0.56
N LYS A 46 5.24 13.06 1.37
CA LYS A 46 4.93 12.33 2.61
C LYS A 46 4.04 11.14 2.30
N TYR A 47 4.56 10.18 1.53
CA TYR A 47 3.74 9.13 0.92
C TYR A 47 3.05 8.20 1.92
N ASP A 48 3.69 7.82 3.04
CA ASP A 48 3.02 7.00 4.07
C ASP A 48 1.85 7.76 4.71
N GLN A 49 2.02 9.07 4.91
CA GLN A 49 0.95 9.93 5.43
C GLN A 49 -0.17 10.13 4.40
N ALA A 50 0.19 10.27 3.12
CA ALA A 50 -0.78 10.35 2.03
C ALA A 50 -1.63 9.07 1.95
N LEU A 51 -0.98 7.90 2.04
CA LEU A 51 -1.67 6.61 2.08
C LEU A 51 -2.64 6.54 3.27
N ALA A 52 -2.18 6.90 4.47
CA ALA A 52 -3.06 6.91 5.65
C ALA A 52 -4.28 7.85 5.51
N TYR A 53 -4.15 8.97 4.79
CA TYR A 53 -5.31 9.82 4.50
C TYR A 53 -6.22 9.21 3.43
N TYR A 54 -5.68 8.56 2.40
CA TYR A 54 -6.51 7.91 1.40
C TYR A 54 -7.23 6.67 1.96
N ASP A 55 -6.58 5.90 2.82
CA ASP A 55 -7.21 4.85 3.64
C ASP A 55 -8.43 5.41 4.37
N GLN A 56 -8.26 6.52 5.09
CA GLN A 56 -9.34 7.19 5.81
C GLN A 56 -10.45 7.68 4.89
N ALA A 57 -10.16 8.08 3.64
CA ALA A 57 -11.17 8.46 2.67
C ALA A 57 -12.02 7.24 2.27
N VAL A 58 -11.39 6.10 1.97
CA VAL A 58 -12.08 4.84 1.65
C VAL A 58 -12.93 4.36 2.83
N ASP A 59 -12.42 4.47 4.06
CA ASP A 59 -13.18 4.11 5.27
C ASP A 59 -14.49 4.91 5.43
N THR A 60 -14.54 6.15 4.90
CA THR A 60 -15.76 6.97 4.95
C THR A 60 -16.82 6.50 3.96
N ASP A 61 -16.41 6.08 2.77
CA ASP A 61 -17.26 5.56 1.71
C ASP A 61 -16.46 4.59 0.82
N HIS A 62 -16.80 3.30 0.93
CA HIS A 62 -16.09 2.22 0.24
C HIS A 62 -16.53 2.07 -1.22
N ASP A 63 -17.60 2.75 -1.64
CA ASP A 63 -18.15 2.67 -3.00
C ASP A 63 -17.77 3.90 -3.85
N GLU A 64 -17.17 4.93 -3.24
CA GLU A 64 -16.76 6.16 -3.93
C GLU A 64 -15.49 5.93 -4.78
N PRO A 65 -15.58 5.94 -6.13
CA PRO A 65 -14.47 5.53 -6.99
C PRO A 65 -13.23 6.41 -6.84
N SER A 66 -13.40 7.71 -6.56
CA SER A 66 -12.26 8.63 -6.42
C SER A 66 -11.37 8.29 -5.23
N TYR A 67 -11.96 7.83 -4.12
CA TYR A 67 -11.22 7.45 -2.91
C TYR A 67 -10.45 6.16 -3.14
N ILE A 68 -11.12 5.14 -3.70
CA ILE A 68 -10.53 3.83 -4.00
C ILE A 68 -9.35 3.99 -4.96
N MET A 69 -9.50 4.76 -6.04
CA MET A 69 -8.43 4.96 -7.01
C MET A 69 -7.22 5.70 -6.42
N ALA A 70 -7.46 6.68 -5.55
CA ALA A 70 -6.38 7.40 -4.88
C ALA A 70 -5.61 6.49 -3.90
N ASP A 71 -6.34 5.72 -3.09
CA ASP A 71 -5.78 4.74 -2.16
C ASP A 71 -4.94 3.68 -2.88
N GLN A 72 -5.52 2.99 -3.86
CA GLN A 72 -4.84 1.93 -4.62
C GLN A 72 -3.57 2.44 -5.31
N ARG A 73 -3.63 3.61 -5.96
CA ARG A 73 -2.43 4.23 -6.55
C ARG A 73 -1.36 4.45 -5.50
N MET A 74 -1.75 4.94 -4.33
CA MET A 74 -0.79 5.28 -3.28
C MET A 74 -0.19 4.05 -2.60
N ARG A 75 -0.95 2.97 -2.42
CA ARG A 75 -0.44 1.67 -1.93
C ARG A 75 0.68 1.14 -2.81
N VAL A 76 0.44 1.06 -4.11
CA VAL A 76 1.44 0.60 -5.09
C VAL A 76 2.69 1.48 -5.02
N LYS A 77 2.52 2.81 -4.99
CA LYS A 77 3.63 3.75 -4.93
C LYS A 77 4.45 3.62 -3.64
N VAL A 78 3.81 3.47 -2.48
CA VAL A 78 4.49 3.24 -1.20
C VAL A 78 5.22 1.89 -1.23
N ALA A 79 4.60 0.84 -1.75
CA ALA A 79 5.23 -0.46 -1.91
C ALA A 79 6.49 -0.39 -2.78
N ASP A 80 6.42 0.29 -3.94
CA ASP A 80 7.57 0.48 -4.83
C ASP A 80 8.74 1.19 -4.15
N ILE A 81 8.45 2.26 -3.38
CA ILE A 81 9.47 2.99 -2.62
C ILE A 81 10.15 2.06 -1.60
N ARG A 82 9.36 1.25 -0.89
CA ARG A 82 9.87 0.32 0.12
C ARG A 82 10.62 -0.86 -0.49
N ILE A 83 10.22 -1.34 -1.67
CA ILE A 83 10.98 -2.35 -2.43
C ILE A 83 12.34 -1.79 -2.85
N ALA A 84 12.39 -0.56 -3.38
CA ALA A 84 13.64 0.07 -3.76
C ALA A 84 14.57 0.27 -2.55
N GLU A 85 14.01 0.69 -1.41
CA GLU A 85 14.73 0.79 -0.13
C GLU A 85 15.30 -0.57 0.30
N GLY A 86 14.49 -1.64 0.27
CA GLY A 86 14.92 -2.99 0.63
C GLY A 86 16.05 -3.51 -0.24
N ARG A 87 15.99 -3.30 -1.56
CA ARG A 87 17.08 -3.69 -2.49
C ARG A 87 18.37 -2.96 -2.20
N ARG A 88 18.30 -1.65 -1.92
CA ARG A 88 19.49 -0.88 -1.50
C ARG A 88 20.09 -1.46 -0.23
N LEU A 89 19.27 -1.80 0.76
CA LEU A 89 19.72 -2.39 2.03
C LEU A 89 20.31 -3.80 1.85
N GLN A 90 19.79 -4.61 0.93
CA GLN A 90 20.40 -5.90 0.55
C GLN A 90 21.82 -5.71 -0.01
N HIS A 91 22.00 -4.76 -0.94
CA HIS A 91 23.33 -4.44 -1.49
C HIS A 91 24.31 -3.95 -0.41
N GLU A 92 23.80 -3.29 0.64
CA GLU A 92 24.59 -2.89 1.83
C GLU A 92 24.80 -4.01 2.86
N GLN A 93 24.36 -5.24 2.58
CA GLN A 93 24.41 -6.41 3.48
C GLN A 93 23.60 -6.22 4.79
N LYS A 94 22.72 -5.22 4.86
CA LYS A 94 21.81 -4.94 5.97
C LYS A 94 20.52 -5.76 5.81
N LEU A 95 20.66 -7.08 5.82
CA LEU A 95 19.57 -8.00 5.46
C LEU A 95 18.35 -7.91 6.40
N ASP A 96 18.55 -7.60 7.69
CA ASP A 96 17.44 -7.44 8.64
C ASP A 96 16.61 -6.18 8.34
N GLU A 97 17.29 -5.07 8.05
CA GLU A 97 16.62 -3.81 7.65
C GLU A 97 15.94 -3.96 6.29
N ALA A 98 16.59 -4.68 5.36
CA ALA A 98 16.00 -4.99 4.05
C ALA A 98 14.71 -5.80 4.19
N LEU A 99 14.71 -6.84 5.04
CA LEU A 99 13.52 -7.64 5.30
C LEU A 99 12.37 -6.79 5.83
N LEU A 100 12.66 -5.87 6.77
CA LEU A 100 11.65 -4.97 7.32
C LEU A 100 11.08 -4.03 6.23
N ALA A 101 11.92 -3.51 5.34
CA ALA A 101 11.47 -2.69 4.21
C ALA A 101 10.53 -3.46 3.28
N PHE A 102 10.87 -4.71 2.91
CA PHE A 102 10.00 -5.55 2.08
C PHE A 102 8.70 -5.94 2.77
N GLN A 103 8.74 -6.23 4.08
CA GLN A 103 7.51 -6.46 4.85
C GLN A 103 6.60 -5.24 4.86
N ARG A 104 7.16 -4.03 5.01
CA ARG A 104 6.39 -2.79 4.90
C ARG A 104 5.84 -2.56 3.49
N ALA A 105 6.58 -2.94 2.46
CA ALA A 105 6.08 -2.90 1.08
C ALA A 105 4.86 -3.81 0.91
N PHE A 106 4.93 -5.04 1.41
CA PHE A 106 3.82 -6.00 1.37
C PHE A 106 2.61 -5.54 2.20
N LEU A 107 2.82 -4.87 3.34
CA LEU A 107 1.74 -4.28 4.11
C LEU A 107 1.07 -3.11 3.39
N ALA A 108 1.84 -2.32 2.64
CA ALA A 108 1.29 -1.23 1.84
C ALA A 108 0.46 -1.78 0.66
N ASP A 109 0.99 -2.76 -0.07
CA ASP A 109 0.30 -3.44 -1.17
C ASP A 109 0.43 -4.96 -1.06
N PRO A 110 -0.58 -5.64 -0.47
CA PRO A 110 -0.61 -7.10 -0.37
C PRO A 110 -0.71 -7.82 -1.71
N SER A 111 -1.07 -7.13 -2.79
CA SER A 111 -1.12 -7.72 -4.15
C SER A 111 0.25 -7.72 -4.85
N SER A 112 1.26 -7.10 -4.23
CA SER A 112 2.62 -7.05 -4.75
C SER A 112 3.33 -8.40 -4.58
N GLU A 113 3.29 -9.22 -5.64
CA GLU A 113 4.07 -10.46 -5.72
C GLU A 113 5.58 -10.21 -5.60
N ILE A 114 6.05 -9.04 -6.05
CA ILE A 114 7.45 -8.63 -5.92
C ILE A 114 7.81 -8.49 -4.44
N ALA A 115 7.02 -7.75 -3.65
CA ALA A 115 7.27 -7.60 -2.22
C ALA A 115 7.27 -8.97 -1.51
N LEU A 116 6.29 -9.83 -1.83
CA LEU A 116 6.20 -11.17 -1.25
C LEU A 116 7.42 -12.03 -1.59
N GLN A 117 7.88 -12.00 -2.84
CA GLN A 117 9.08 -12.71 -3.28
C GLN A 117 10.31 -12.21 -2.53
N GLU A 118 10.51 -10.90 -2.42
CA GLU A 118 11.65 -10.29 -1.73
C GLU A 118 11.68 -10.61 -0.23
N VAL A 119 10.51 -10.66 0.43
CA VAL A 119 10.38 -11.13 1.82
C VAL A 119 10.88 -12.57 1.95
N ARG A 120 10.43 -13.47 1.07
CA ARG A 120 10.83 -14.89 1.09
C ARG A 120 12.32 -15.07 0.82
N GLN A 121 12.84 -14.38 -0.19
CA GLN A 121 14.26 -14.44 -0.58
C GLN A 121 15.16 -13.91 0.54
N THR A 122 14.84 -12.74 1.09
CA THR A 122 15.64 -12.13 2.17
C THR A 122 15.58 -12.97 3.45
N THR A 123 14.43 -13.58 3.75
CA THR A 123 14.34 -14.55 4.87
C THR A 123 15.26 -15.75 4.66
N ALA A 124 15.38 -16.27 3.44
CA ALA A 124 16.32 -17.35 3.13
C ALA A 124 17.78 -16.88 3.24
N MET A 125 18.10 -15.69 2.74
CA MET A 125 19.43 -15.08 2.86
C MET A 125 19.84 -14.89 4.33
N LEU A 126 18.92 -14.49 5.21
CA LEU A 126 19.19 -14.37 6.65
C LEU A 126 19.51 -15.71 7.30
N ARG A 127 18.83 -16.80 6.89
CA ARG A 127 19.16 -18.16 7.35
C ARG A 127 20.54 -18.60 6.86
N GLU A 128 20.88 -18.27 5.61
CA GLU A 128 22.21 -18.53 5.06
C GLU A 128 23.30 -17.76 5.80
N ARG A 129 23.07 -16.47 6.09
CA ARG A 129 23.97 -15.64 6.90
C ARG A 129 24.26 -16.25 8.27
N ALA A 130 23.25 -16.86 8.89
CA ALA A 130 23.40 -17.51 10.19
C ALA A 130 24.23 -18.80 10.13
N ALA A 131 24.29 -19.48 8.98
CA ALA A 131 25.09 -20.68 8.77
C ALA A 131 26.50 -20.39 8.21
N ALA A 132 26.70 -19.22 7.61
CA ALA A 132 27.96 -18.82 7.01
C ALA A 132 28.97 -18.29 8.06
N PRO A 133 30.29 -18.37 7.79
CA PRO A 133 31.29 -17.70 8.60
C PRO A 133 31.06 -16.18 8.66
N ALA A 134 31.32 -15.59 9.84
CA ALA A 134 31.17 -14.16 10.04
C ALA A 134 31.94 -13.33 9.01
N GLY A 135 31.29 -12.30 8.45
CA GLY A 135 31.88 -11.42 7.43
C GLY A 135 31.82 -11.95 5.99
N THR A 136 31.26 -13.14 5.78
CA THR A 136 31.00 -13.67 4.43
C THR A 136 29.79 -12.95 3.82
N PRO A 137 29.93 -12.23 2.68
CA PRO A 137 28.80 -11.59 2.03
C PRO A 137 27.79 -12.62 1.52
N ILE A 138 26.51 -12.39 1.76
CA ILE A 138 25.43 -13.23 1.24
C ILE A 138 24.92 -12.60 -0.05
N LEU A 139 24.99 -13.38 -1.13
CA LEU A 139 24.55 -12.97 -2.45
C LEU A 139 23.05 -13.15 -2.60
N THR A 140 22.41 -12.21 -3.30
CA THR A 140 21.04 -12.36 -3.78
C THR A 140 20.95 -13.52 -4.79
N PRO A 141 19.76 -14.13 -4.99
CA PRO A 141 19.60 -15.18 -5.99
C PRO A 141 20.04 -14.76 -7.41
N ALA A 142 19.83 -13.49 -7.77
CA ALA A 142 20.25 -12.94 -9.04
C ALA A 142 21.79 -12.82 -9.15
N GLU A 143 22.46 -12.39 -8.08
CA GLU A 143 23.93 -12.33 -8.02
C GLU A 143 24.55 -13.73 -8.07
N LYS A 144 23.99 -14.70 -7.35
CA LYS A 144 24.43 -16.10 -7.44
C LYS A 144 24.33 -16.64 -8.85
N ALA A 145 23.19 -16.44 -9.50
CA ALA A 145 22.99 -16.87 -10.89
C ALA A 145 24.00 -16.21 -11.85
N ARG A 146 24.30 -14.92 -11.67
CA ARG A 146 25.33 -14.22 -12.46
C ARG A 146 26.71 -14.83 -12.24
N GLN A 147 27.11 -15.04 -10.99
CA GLN A 147 28.41 -15.62 -10.66
C GLN A 147 28.54 -17.04 -11.22
N GLU A 148 27.50 -17.87 -11.14
CA GLU A 148 27.49 -19.21 -11.71
C GLU A 148 27.63 -19.19 -13.24
N MET A 149 26.97 -18.25 -13.93
CA MET A 149 27.11 -18.09 -15.38
C MET A 149 28.54 -17.66 -15.76
N GLU A 150 29.11 -16.70 -15.05
CA GLU A 150 30.49 -16.24 -15.27
C GLU A 150 31.51 -17.37 -15.08
N GLN A 151 31.35 -18.17 -14.02
CA GLN A 151 32.20 -19.34 -13.79
C GLN A 151 32.09 -20.37 -14.91
N ARG A 152 30.88 -20.62 -15.43
CA ARG A 152 30.68 -21.52 -16.58
C ARG A 152 31.38 -21.00 -17.83
N ILE A 153 31.27 -19.71 -18.13
CA ILE A 153 31.95 -19.10 -19.28
C ILE A 153 33.48 -19.26 -19.15
N ASN A 154 34.06 -18.88 -18.01
CA ASN A 154 35.51 -19.00 -17.78
C ASN A 154 35.99 -20.45 -17.88
N SER A 155 35.17 -21.42 -17.46
CA SER A 155 35.53 -22.85 -17.57
C SER A 155 35.57 -23.37 -19.01
N LEU A 156 34.89 -22.70 -19.94
CA LEU A 156 34.86 -23.05 -21.35
C LEU A 156 35.99 -22.38 -22.15
N GLU A 157 36.51 -21.24 -21.68
CA GLU A 157 37.53 -20.48 -22.40
C GLU A 157 38.95 -21.05 -22.25
N GLY A 158 39.21 -21.90 -21.24
CA GLY A 158 40.51 -22.57 -21.05
C GLY A 158 41.70 -21.61 -20.79
N PRO A 159 42.81 -22.07 -20.18
CA PRO A 159 43.98 -21.22 -19.92
C PRO A 159 44.74 -20.80 -21.18
#